data_AF-A0ABD7K4J3-F1
#
_entry.id   AF-A0ABD7K4J3-F1
#
_cell.length_a   1.000
_cell.length_b   1.000
_cell.length_c   1.000
_cell.angle_alpha   90.00
_cell.angle_beta   90.00
_cell.angle_gamma   90.00
#
_symmetry.space_group_name_H-M   'P 1'
#
loop_
_entity.id
_entity.type
_entity.pdbx_description
1 polymer ?
#
loop_
_entity_poly.entity_id
_entity_poly.type
_entity_poly.pdbx_seq_one_letter_code
_entity_poly.pdbx_strand_id
1 'polypeptide(L)'
;MNKPLATALLAAASLLLADGALAADACGTPRNAFDSVYCRSGEFSQADRELNQQFGTLRKHLNDGQKALLKKSQIAWIKERDAACSESKDNGYFVNLDCATEKTRQRLDFLRERERECLSTGCVDAKL
;
A
#
# COMPACT_ATOMS: atom_id res chain seq x y z
N MET A 1 27.94 -3.98 59.85
CA MET A 1 29.16 -3.53 59.17
C MET A 1 29.16 -4.08 57.75
N ASN A 2 29.44 -3.41 56.64
CA ASN A 2 29.61 -2.01 56.26
C ASN A 2 29.61 -2.02 54.69
N LYS A 3 28.58 -1.42 54.11
CA LYS A 3 28.44 -0.76 52.78
C LYS A 3 28.85 -1.43 51.43
N PRO A 4 28.19 -1.01 50.33
CA PRO A 4 28.06 -1.73 49.06
C PRO A 4 29.03 -1.25 47.98
N LEU A 5 29.28 -2.10 46.98
CA LEU A 5 29.95 -1.74 45.73
C LEU A 5 29.03 -2.21 44.59
N ALA A 6 28.07 -1.40 44.13
CA ALA A 6 28.24 -0.26 43.22
C ALA A 6 28.82 -0.68 41.85
N THR A 7 27.88 -0.86 40.92
CA THR A 7 27.91 -0.29 39.56
C THR A 7 28.85 -0.92 38.52
N ALA A 8 28.25 -1.65 37.56
CA ALA A 8 28.48 -1.60 36.09
C ALA A 8 27.91 -2.91 35.51
N LEU A 9 27.12 -2.98 34.44
CA LEU A 9 26.87 -2.11 33.31
C LEU A 9 25.35 -2.12 33.00
N LEU A 10 24.71 -0.96 33.08
CA LEU A 10 23.42 -0.69 32.44
C LEU A 10 23.65 0.52 31.53
N ALA A 11 24.17 0.31 30.32
CA ALA A 11 24.12 1.30 29.23
C ALA A 11 24.83 0.75 27.99
N ALA A 12 24.11 0.05 27.10
CA ALA A 12 24.43 -0.02 25.68
C ALA A 12 23.29 -0.70 24.91
N ALA A 13 22.08 -0.14 24.92
CA ALA A 13 21.00 -0.63 24.08
C ALA A 13 20.04 0.50 23.67
N SER A 14 20.58 1.63 23.21
CA SER A 14 19.75 2.77 22.76
C SER A 14 20.37 3.52 21.58
N LEU A 15 20.74 2.83 20.51
CA LEU A 15 21.30 3.49 19.31
C LEU A 15 20.85 2.84 17.98
N LEU A 16 19.61 2.31 17.91
CA LEU A 16 19.07 1.74 16.67
C LEU A 16 17.77 2.40 16.18
N LEU A 17 17.47 3.65 16.54
CA LEU A 17 16.24 4.32 16.11
C LEU A 17 16.44 5.58 15.25
N ALA A 18 17.66 5.87 14.78
CA ALA A 18 17.90 7.11 14.02
C ALA A 18 17.66 7.00 12.51
N ASP A 19 17.58 5.79 11.93
CA ASP A 19 17.46 5.64 10.47
C ASP A 19 16.08 6.06 9.90
N GLY A 20 15.05 6.14 10.74
CA GLY A 20 13.70 6.55 10.30
C GLY A 20 13.51 8.06 10.19
N ALA A 21 14.27 8.86 10.95
CA ALA A 21 14.08 10.31 11.00
C ALA A 21 14.60 11.01 9.74
N LEU A 22 15.74 10.57 9.20
CA LEU A 22 16.31 11.12 7.97
C LEU A 22 15.47 10.79 6.71
N ALA A 23 14.71 9.69 6.74
CA ALA A 23 13.84 9.29 5.63
C ALA A 23 12.53 10.10 5.57
N ALA A 24 11.99 10.52 6.72
CA ALA A 24 10.76 11.33 6.78
C ALA A 24 10.98 12.75 6.22
N ASP A 25 12.13 13.37 6.51
CA ASP A 25 12.47 14.70 6.02
C ASP A 25 12.69 14.74 4.49
N ALA A 26 13.14 13.62 3.89
CA ALA A 26 13.41 13.53 2.44
C ALA A 26 12.13 13.53 1.58
N CYS A 27 10.99 13.09 2.12
CA CYS A 27 9.73 13.03 1.37
C CYS A 27 8.98 14.37 1.31
N GLY A 28 9.22 15.26 2.28
CA GLY A 28 8.67 16.62 2.26
C GLY A 28 9.33 17.53 1.22
N THR A 29 10.60 17.29 0.87
CA THR A 29 11.32 18.04 -0.17
C THR A 29 12.37 17.14 -0.84
N PRO A 30 11.98 16.32 -1.83
CA PRO A 30 12.89 15.39 -2.50
C PRO A 30 14.03 16.14 -3.20
N ARG A 31 15.28 15.74 -2.95
CA ARG A 31 16.45 16.45 -3.49
C ARG A 31 16.86 15.96 -4.87
N ASN A 32 16.45 14.76 -5.23
CA ASN A 32 16.80 14.11 -6.49
C ASN A 32 15.72 13.08 -6.89
N ALA A 33 15.87 12.46 -8.05
CA ALA A 33 14.93 11.48 -8.58
C ALA A 33 14.82 10.20 -7.71
N PHE A 34 15.91 9.76 -7.07
CA PHE A 34 15.89 8.58 -6.21
C PHE A 34 15.16 8.83 -4.89
N ASP A 35 15.33 10.01 -4.28
CA ASP A 35 14.54 10.44 -3.10
C ASP A 35 13.04 10.44 -3.47
N SER A 36 12.69 10.97 -4.65
CA SER A 36 11.31 11.00 -5.15
C SER A 36 10.73 9.58 -5.36
N VAL A 37 11.50 8.68 -6.00
CA VAL A 37 11.06 7.29 -6.20
C VAL A 37 10.89 6.56 -4.88
N TYR A 38 11.82 6.72 -3.94
CA TYR A 38 11.72 6.10 -2.60
C TYR A 38 10.42 6.49 -1.90
N CYS A 39 10.15 7.80 -1.84
CA CYS A 39 8.97 8.33 -1.14
C CYS A 39 7.66 7.90 -1.79
N ARG A 40 7.52 8.09 -3.11
CA ARG A 40 6.30 7.71 -3.84
C ARG A 40 6.07 6.20 -3.85
N SER A 41 7.16 5.40 -3.83
CA SER A 41 7.04 3.94 -3.71
C SER A 41 6.48 3.55 -2.35
N GLY A 42 6.84 4.28 -1.28
CA GLY A 42 6.26 4.10 0.05
C GLY A 42 4.75 4.36 0.06
N GLU A 43 4.32 5.48 -0.52
CA GLU A 43 2.89 5.83 -0.63
C GLU A 43 2.10 4.82 -1.47
N PHE A 44 2.62 4.46 -2.64
CA PHE A 44 2.02 3.43 -3.49
C PHE A 44 1.91 2.09 -2.75
N SER A 45 2.97 1.66 -2.08
CA SER A 45 2.98 0.41 -1.30
C SER A 45 1.97 0.42 -0.17
N GLN A 46 1.74 1.57 0.47
CA GLN A 46 0.69 1.70 1.47
C GLN A 46 -0.70 1.55 0.85
N ALA A 47 -0.99 2.28 -0.22
CA ALA A 47 -2.27 2.20 -0.91
C ALA A 47 -2.56 0.78 -1.43
N ASP A 48 -1.54 0.09 -1.96
CA ASP A 48 -1.66 -1.29 -2.45
C ASP A 48 -1.95 -2.28 -1.32
N ARG A 49 -1.32 -2.13 -0.14
CA ARG A 49 -1.65 -2.94 1.04
C ARG A 49 -3.10 -2.74 1.48
N GLU A 50 -3.56 -1.50 1.54
CA GLU A 50 -4.95 -1.19 1.90
C GLU A 50 -5.94 -1.79 0.89
N LEU A 51 -5.65 -1.67 -0.41
CA LEU A 51 -6.44 -2.27 -1.47
C LEU A 51 -6.51 -3.80 -1.34
N ASN A 52 -5.39 -4.47 -1.10
CA ASN A 52 -5.35 -5.93 -0.97
C ASN A 52 -6.10 -6.41 0.28
N GLN A 53 -5.96 -5.69 1.40
CA GLN A 53 -6.72 -5.95 2.61
C GLN A 53 -8.23 -5.82 2.33
N GLN A 54 -8.65 -4.72 1.71
CA GLN A 54 -10.06 -4.49 1.39
C GLN A 54 -10.63 -5.52 0.42
N PHE A 55 -9.86 -5.91 -0.61
CA PHE A 55 -10.23 -6.99 -1.51
C PHE A 55 -10.46 -8.31 -0.76
N GLY A 56 -9.56 -8.64 0.19
CA GLY A 56 -9.70 -9.79 1.07
C GLY A 56 -10.94 -9.71 1.95
N THR A 57 -11.26 -8.54 2.51
CA THR A 57 -12.47 -8.33 3.31
C THR A 57 -13.73 -8.53 2.48
N LEU A 58 -13.87 -7.84 1.35
CA LEU A 58 -15.04 -7.98 0.46
C LEU A 58 -15.28 -9.45 0.09
N ARG A 59 -14.23 -10.19 -0.28
CA ARG A 59 -14.33 -11.61 -0.66
C ARG A 59 -14.95 -12.51 0.40
N LYS A 60 -14.86 -12.17 1.69
CA LYS A 60 -15.47 -12.95 2.78
C LYS A 60 -16.99 -12.88 2.76
N HIS A 61 -17.57 -11.87 2.11
CA HIS A 61 -19.01 -11.65 2.00
C HIS A 61 -19.61 -12.20 0.70
N LEU A 62 -18.78 -12.79 -0.17
CA LEU A 62 -19.17 -13.22 -1.51
C LEU A 62 -19.35 -14.74 -1.59
N ASN A 63 -20.28 -15.19 -2.43
CA ASN A 63 -20.32 -16.58 -2.89
C ASN A 63 -19.20 -16.85 -3.93
N ASP A 64 -19.02 -18.10 -4.34
CA ASP A 64 -17.88 -18.46 -5.20
C ASP A 64 -17.97 -17.88 -6.62
N GLY A 65 -19.18 -17.72 -7.16
CA GLY A 65 -19.40 -17.03 -8.44
C GLY A 65 -19.01 -15.56 -8.35
N GLN A 66 -19.44 -14.88 -7.29
CA GLN A 66 -19.11 -13.48 -7.01
C GLN A 66 -17.61 -13.27 -6.75
N LYS A 67 -16.94 -14.19 -6.04
CA LYS A 67 -15.48 -14.17 -5.85
C LYS A 67 -14.74 -14.28 -7.19
N ALA A 68 -15.27 -15.03 -8.15
CA ALA A 68 -14.69 -15.16 -9.48
C ALA A 68 -14.87 -13.88 -10.30
N LEU A 69 -16.07 -13.27 -10.25
CA LEU A 69 -16.35 -11.96 -10.87
C LEU A 69 -15.43 -10.88 -10.33
N LEU A 70 -15.37 -10.71 -9.01
CA LEU A 70 -14.51 -9.72 -8.36
C LEU A 70 -13.03 -9.91 -8.71
N LYS A 71 -12.56 -11.16 -8.76
CA LYS A 71 -11.16 -11.47 -9.17
C LYS A 71 -10.91 -11.05 -10.61
N LYS A 72 -11.83 -11.36 -11.53
CA LYS A 72 -11.72 -10.97 -12.94
C LYS A 72 -11.67 -9.45 -13.10
N SER A 73 -12.56 -8.75 -12.41
CA SER A 73 -12.59 -7.28 -12.34
C SER A 73 -11.30 -6.70 -11.77
N GLN A 74 -10.73 -7.30 -10.71
CA GLN A 74 -9.46 -6.86 -10.14
C GLN A 74 -8.28 -7.04 -11.11
N ILE A 75 -8.21 -8.16 -11.83
CA ILE A 75 -7.17 -8.40 -12.84
C ILE A 75 -7.30 -7.42 -14.01
N ALA A 76 -8.53 -7.12 -14.45
CA ALA A 76 -8.78 -6.13 -15.49
C ALA A 76 -8.32 -4.73 -15.06
N TRP A 77 -8.65 -4.34 -13.83
CA TRP A 77 -8.18 -3.08 -13.25
C TRP A 77 -6.65 -3.00 -13.15
N ILE A 78 -5.96 -4.07 -12.74
CA ILE A 78 -4.48 -4.09 -12.70
C ILE A 78 -3.91 -3.80 -14.09
N LYS A 79 -4.45 -4.43 -15.13
CA LYS A 79 -4.02 -4.18 -16.52
C LYS A 79 -4.29 -2.74 -16.96
N GLU A 80 -5.42 -2.17 -16.59
CA GLU A 80 -5.74 -0.76 -16.88
C GLU A 80 -4.75 0.18 -16.18
N ARG A 81 -4.49 -0.03 -14.88
CA ARG A 81 -3.52 0.75 -14.11
C ARG A 81 -2.14 0.67 -14.74
N ASP A 82 -1.68 -0.54 -15.06
CA ASP A 82 -0.34 -0.76 -15.60
C ASP A 82 -0.21 -0.11 -16.99
N ALA A 83 -1.23 -0.23 -17.85
CA ALA A 83 -1.25 0.44 -19.15
C ALA A 83 -1.32 1.98 -19.06
N ALA A 84 -1.98 2.52 -18.03
CA ALA A 84 -2.12 3.97 -17.84
C ALA A 84 -0.91 4.60 -17.14
N CYS A 85 -0.25 3.87 -16.24
CA CYS A 85 0.76 4.40 -15.33
C CYS A 85 2.17 3.89 -15.60
N SER A 86 2.37 2.99 -16.56
CA SER A 86 3.70 2.49 -16.93
C SER A 86 3.88 2.39 -18.44
N GLU A 87 5.13 2.50 -18.87
CA GLU A 87 5.54 2.25 -20.24
C GLU A 87 6.87 1.49 -20.26
N SER A 88 7.00 0.57 -21.22
CA SER A 88 8.26 -0.13 -21.50
C SER A 88 9.04 0.63 -22.57
N LYS A 89 10.32 0.86 -22.33
CA LYS A 89 11.27 1.45 -23.28
C LYS A 89 12.46 0.51 -23.49
N ASP A 90 13.25 0.76 -24.52
CA ASP A 90 14.41 -0.08 -24.87
C ASP A 90 15.45 -0.17 -23.74
N ASN A 91 15.49 0.82 -22.84
CA ASN A 91 16.44 0.91 -21.73
C ASN A 91 15.82 0.67 -20.35
N GLY A 92 14.57 0.19 -20.28
CA GLY A 92 13.91 -0.18 -19.03
C GLY A 92 12.45 0.23 -18.94
N TYR A 93 11.91 0.18 -17.73
CA TYR A 93 10.53 0.55 -17.43
C TYR A 93 10.46 1.95 -16.85
N PHE A 94 9.48 2.73 -17.32
CA PHE A 94 9.06 3.95 -16.66
C PHE A 94 7.75 3.68 -15.93
N VAL A 95 7.69 4.11 -14.67
CA VAL A 95 6.50 3.97 -13.82
C VAL A 95 6.18 5.31 -13.19
N ASN A 96 4.97 5.79 -13.42
CA ASN A 96 4.40 6.94 -12.74
C ASN A 96 3.71 6.48 -11.45
N LEU A 97 4.42 6.60 -10.33
CA LEU A 97 3.93 6.17 -9.02
C LEU A 97 2.76 7.02 -8.49
N ASP A 98 2.62 8.28 -8.91
CA ASP A 98 1.47 9.11 -8.53
C ASP A 98 0.21 8.60 -9.22
N CYS A 99 0.30 8.35 -10.53
CA CYS A 99 -0.78 7.73 -11.30
C CYS A 99 -1.17 6.39 -10.68
N ALA A 100 -0.19 5.54 -10.37
CA ALA A 100 -0.43 4.23 -9.80
C ALA A 100 -1.11 4.33 -8.42
N THR A 101 -0.67 5.27 -7.58
CA THR A 101 -1.24 5.52 -6.24
C THR A 101 -2.68 6.02 -6.35
N GLU A 102 -2.96 6.98 -7.22
CA GLU A 102 -4.30 7.53 -7.43
C GLU A 102 -5.27 6.45 -7.94
N LYS A 103 -4.89 5.70 -8.99
CA LYS A 103 -5.69 4.58 -9.50
C LYS A 103 -5.94 3.50 -8.44
N THR A 104 -4.97 3.29 -7.54
CA THR A 104 -5.08 2.33 -6.42
C THR A 104 -6.06 2.82 -5.37
N ARG A 105 -6.02 4.11 -5.00
CA ARG A 105 -7.00 4.71 -4.08
C ARG A 105 -8.42 4.68 -4.65
N GLN A 106 -8.59 5.03 -5.93
CA GLN A 106 -9.88 4.93 -6.61
C GLN A 106 -10.44 3.50 -6.57
N ARG A 107 -9.58 2.50 -6.81
CA ARG A 107 -10.00 1.10 -6.75
C ARG A 107 -10.32 0.65 -5.32
N LEU A 108 -9.55 1.09 -4.33
CA LEU A 108 -9.83 0.86 -2.92
C LEU A 108 -11.21 1.41 -2.54
N ASP A 109 -11.55 2.62 -2.97
CA ASP A 109 -12.85 3.23 -2.69
C ASP A 109 -14.00 2.48 -3.37
N PHE A 110 -13.80 2.03 -4.61
CA PHE A 110 -14.73 1.11 -5.27
C PHE A 110 -14.95 -0.15 -4.45
N LEU A 111 -13.89 -0.81 -3.95
CA LEU A 111 -14.03 -2.05 -3.16
C LEU A 111 -14.77 -1.81 -1.83
N ARG A 112 -14.52 -0.66 -1.18
CA ARG A 112 -15.25 -0.24 0.04
C ARG A 112 -16.73 0.02 -0.25
N GLU A 113 -17.04 0.62 -1.40
CA GLU A 113 -18.42 0.85 -1.82
C GLU A 113 -19.16 -0.46 -2.09
N ARG A 114 -18.53 -1.40 -2.80
CA ARG A 114 -19.09 -2.73 -3.06
C ARG A 114 -19.31 -3.52 -1.78
N GLU A 115 -18.40 -3.42 -0.81
CA GLU A 115 -18.59 -4.02 0.52
C GLU A 115 -19.81 -3.44 1.23
N ARG A 116 -19.97 -2.11 1.28
CA ARG A 116 -21.15 -1.48 1.89
C ARG A 116 -22.45 -1.91 1.21
N GLU A 117 -22.46 -2.01 -0.11
CA GLU A 117 -23.61 -2.52 -0.88
C GLU A 117 -23.93 -3.97 -0.50
N CYS A 118 -22.92 -4.84 -0.50
CA CYS A 118 -23.05 -6.24 -0.11
C CYS A 118 -23.62 -6.43 1.30
N LEU A 119 -23.19 -5.60 2.26
CA LEU A 119 -23.63 -5.67 3.65
C LEU A 119 -25.02 -5.09 3.90
N SER A 120 -25.54 -4.25 3.00
CA SER A 120 -26.82 -3.55 3.20
C SER A 120 -27.98 -4.21 2.47
N THR A 121 -27.89 -4.34 1.15
CA THR A 121 -28.98 -4.82 0.28
C THR A 121 -28.69 -6.16 -0.40
N GLY A 122 -27.49 -6.69 -0.20
CA GLY A 122 -26.95 -7.82 -0.96
C GLY A 122 -26.15 -7.35 -2.17
N CYS A 123 -25.17 -8.16 -2.57
CA CYS A 123 -24.21 -7.82 -3.61
C CYS A 123 -24.84 -7.83 -5.01
N VAL A 124 -24.59 -6.78 -5.81
CA VAL A 124 -25.00 -6.75 -7.22
C VAL A 124 -23.87 -7.28 -8.10
N ASP A 125 -24.06 -8.49 -8.66
CA ASP A 125 -23.05 -9.18 -9.48
C ASP A 125 -22.52 -8.35 -10.64
N ALA A 126 -23.37 -7.55 -11.30
CA ALA A 126 -22.98 -6.70 -12.42
C ALA A 126 -22.02 -5.56 -12.06
N LYS A 127 -21.84 -5.27 -10.76
CA LYS A 127 -20.95 -4.24 -10.25
C LYS A 127 -19.64 -4.79 -9.69
N LEU A 128 -19.44 -6.12 -9.64
CA LEU A 128 -18.23 -6.75 -9.09
C LEU A 128 -17.07 -6.78 -10.08
#